data_AF-A0A3S0FEW0-F1
#
_entry.id   AF-A0A3S0FEW0-F1
#
_cell.length_a   1.000
_cell.length_b   1.000
_cell.length_c   1.000
_cell.angle_alpha   90.00
_cell.angle_beta   90.00
_cell.angle_gamma   90.00
#
_symmetry.space_group_name_H-M   'P 1'
#
loop_
_entity.id
_entity.type
_entity.pdbx_description
1 polymer ?
#
loop_
_entity_poly.entity_id
_entity_poly.type
_entity_poly.pdbx_seq_one_letter_code
_entity_poly.pdbx_strand_id
1 'polypeptide(L)'
;MSAASPSEELQPMTLVSPEALLAQLWTDAGGAADALDRVTLTGQEPGLPSSFRVGAAAQVSIAAAGLAATEIWRQRTGTTQDVAVDLRHAAIEFRSERYMRLDGKPPGPAWDKIAGIYATRDGRKVRIHTNFPHHRDGFLKILGCANEREAVAAAL
;
A
#
# COMPACT_ATOMS: atom_id res chain seq x y z
N MET A 1 -22.97 -20.58 32.46
CA MET A 1 -22.33 -19.25 32.51
C MET A 1 -20.83 -19.48 32.55
N SER A 2 -20.16 -19.43 31.40
CA SER A 2 -18.71 -19.57 31.29
C SER A 2 -18.11 -18.17 31.30
N ALA A 3 -17.17 -17.91 32.22
CA ALA A 3 -16.51 -16.63 32.37
C ALA A 3 -15.62 -16.36 31.16
N ALA A 4 -15.78 -15.19 30.54
CA ALA A 4 -14.89 -14.72 29.50
C ALA A 4 -13.48 -14.53 30.08
N SER A 5 -12.48 -15.14 29.42
CA SER A 5 -11.08 -14.90 29.70
C SER A 5 -10.75 -13.40 29.55
N PRO A 6 -9.85 -12.85 30.37
CA PRO A 6 -9.47 -11.44 30.26
C PRO A 6 -8.81 -11.22 28.90
N SER A 7 -9.29 -10.21 28.18
CA SER A 7 -8.64 -9.68 26.99
C SER A 7 -7.22 -9.26 27.33
N GLU A 8 -6.22 -9.92 26.75
CA GLU A 8 -4.83 -9.46 26.78
C GLU A 8 -4.79 -8.04 26.20
N GLU A 9 -4.51 -7.06 27.06
CA GLU A 9 -4.11 -5.73 26.63
C GLU A 9 -2.82 -5.87 25.83
N LEU A 10 -2.91 -5.69 24.51
CA LEU A 10 -1.76 -5.55 23.63
C LEU A 10 -0.89 -4.42 24.18
N GLN A 11 0.31 -4.77 24.67
CA GLN A 11 1.31 -3.78 25.03
C GLN A 11 1.55 -2.83 23.84
N PRO A 12 1.67 -1.51 24.06
CA PRO A 12 1.94 -0.57 22.98
C PRO A 12 3.26 -0.95 22.32
N MET A 13 3.20 -1.49 21.09
CA MET A 13 4.38 -1.72 20.27
C MET A 13 5.06 -0.37 20.05
N THR A 14 6.28 -0.21 20.55
CA THR A 14 7.13 0.93 20.17
C THR A 14 7.36 0.83 18.67
N LEU A 15 6.71 1.73 17.91
CA LEU A 15 6.82 1.74 16.46
C LEU A 15 8.22 2.24 16.07
N VAL A 16 8.92 1.46 15.24
CA VAL A 16 10.19 1.86 14.62
C VAL A 16 9.97 3.15 13.82
N SER A 17 10.80 4.17 13.99
CA SER A 17 10.61 5.46 13.28
C SER A 17 10.82 5.31 11.76
N PRO A 18 10.25 6.18 10.91
CA PRO A 18 10.52 6.18 9.47
C PRO A 18 12.01 6.27 9.13
N GLU A 19 12.79 7.03 9.89
CA GLU A 19 14.24 7.17 9.73
C GLU A 19 14.96 5.84 9.99
N ALA A 20 14.59 5.13 11.05
CA ALA A 20 15.14 3.82 11.35
C ALA A 20 14.75 2.76 10.30
N LEU A 21 13.52 2.82 9.78
CA LEU A 21 13.08 1.96 8.68
C LEU A 21 13.87 2.24 7.38
N LEU A 22 14.12 3.52 7.07
CA LEU A 22 14.94 3.91 5.93
C LEU A 22 16.39 3.44 6.09
N ALA A 23 16.99 3.65 7.26
CA ALA A 23 18.35 3.22 7.54
C ALA A 23 18.51 1.70 7.38
N GLN A 24 17.54 0.93 7.88
CA GLN A 24 17.52 -0.53 7.70
C GLN A 24 17.41 -0.90 6.20
N LEU A 25 16.42 -0.37 5.48
CA LEU A 25 16.21 -0.65 4.06
C LEU A 25 17.44 -0.30 3.22
N TRP A 26 18.09 0.82 3.52
CA TRP A 26 19.29 1.28 2.82
C TRP A 26 20.49 0.38 3.09
N THR A 27 20.67 -0.02 4.36
CA THR A 27 21.74 -0.95 4.77
C THR A 27 21.55 -2.32 4.11
N ASP A 28 20.33 -2.84 4.09
CA ASP A 28 20.01 -4.13 3.45
C ASP A 28 20.26 -4.11 1.94
N ALA A 29 20.12 -2.95 1.31
CA ALA A 29 20.45 -2.73 -0.10
C ALA A 29 21.96 -2.54 -0.36
N GLY A 30 22.80 -2.56 0.68
CA GLY A 30 24.25 -2.35 0.57
C GLY A 30 24.67 -0.88 0.40
N GLY A 31 23.79 0.05 0.77
CA GLY A 31 24.05 1.48 0.70
C GLY A 31 25.03 1.96 1.78
N ALA A 32 25.80 3.00 1.46
CA ALA A 32 26.73 3.62 2.41
C ALA A 32 25.97 4.45 3.46
N ALA A 33 26.27 4.27 4.74
CA ALA A 33 25.50 4.87 5.84
C ALA A 33 25.52 6.41 5.83
N ASP A 34 26.63 7.01 5.40
CA ASP A 34 26.81 8.47 5.25
C ASP A 34 25.87 9.10 4.21
N ALA A 35 25.37 8.31 3.26
CA ALA A 35 24.38 8.79 2.29
C ALA A 35 23.06 9.19 2.97
N LEU A 36 22.72 8.60 4.12
CA LEU A 36 21.48 8.88 4.85
C LEU A 36 21.43 10.30 5.41
N ASP A 37 22.58 10.93 5.66
CA ASP A 37 22.67 12.31 6.17
C ASP A 37 22.07 13.34 5.19
N ARG A 38 21.92 12.96 3.91
CA ARG A 38 21.32 13.77 2.84
C ARG A 38 19.83 13.54 2.67
N VAL A 39 19.20 12.74 3.53
CA VAL A 39 17.75 12.48 3.48
C VAL A 39 17.04 13.19 4.62
N THR A 40 16.03 13.98 4.28
CA THR A 40 15.12 14.60 5.24
C THR A 40 13.72 14.05 5.08
N LEU A 41 13.17 13.49 6.15
CA LEU A 41 11.78 13.01 6.20
C LEU A 41 10.93 14.02 6.99
N THR A 42 9.85 14.52 6.39
CA THR A 42 8.92 15.47 7.04
C THR A 42 7.49 14.92 7.10
N GLY A 43 6.62 15.59 7.86
CA GLY A 43 5.24 15.13 8.07
C GLY A 43 5.12 14.15 9.23
N GLN A 44 3.89 13.70 9.53
CA GLN A 44 3.57 12.90 10.71
C GLN A 44 2.58 11.77 10.38
N GLU A 45 2.70 10.65 11.06
CA GLU A 45 1.77 9.53 10.96
C GLU A 45 0.49 9.74 11.81
N PRO A 46 -0.64 9.08 11.47
CA PRO A 46 -0.84 8.25 10.27
C PRO A 46 -1.19 9.10 9.04
N GLY A 47 -0.57 8.78 7.90
CA GLY A 47 -0.89 9.46 6.63
C GLY A 47 -2.24 9.05 6.02
N LEU A 48 -2.73 7.84 6.32
CA LEU A 48 -3.98 7.28 5.78
C LEU A 48 -4.70 6.44 6.86
N PRO A 49 -6.05 6.35 6.83
CA PRO A 49 -6.81 5.49 7.74
C PRO A 49 -6.65 4.02 7.32
N SER A 50 -5.59 3.39 7.79
CA SER A 50 -5.18 2.03 7.44
C SER A 50 -4.71 1.29 8.68
N SER A 51 -4.98 -0.01 8.76
CA SER A 51 -4.43 -0.89 9.80
C SER A 51 -2.91 -1.10 9.66
N PHE A 52 -2.35 -0.77 8.49
CA PHE A 52 -0.91 -0.78 8.20
C PHE A 52 -0.34 0.63 8.12
N ARG A 53 0.96 0.79 8.42
CA ARG A 53 1.72 2.05 8.31
C ARG A 53 2.06 2.41 6.85
N VAL A 54 1.03 2.58 6.03
CA VAL A 54 1.17 2.88 4.60
C VAL A 54 1.90 4.21 4.38
N GLY A 55 1.72 5.19 5.27
CA GLY A 55 2.45 6.47 5.23
C GLY A 55 3.97 6.27 5.32
N ALA A 56 4.44 5.54 6.34
CA ALA A 56 5.86 5.21 6.48
C ALA A 56 6.36 4.35 5.31
N ALA A 57 5.60 3.34 4.88
CA ALA A 57 5.98 2.50 3.74
C ALA A 57 6.17 3.31 2.45
N ALA A 58 5.25 4.24 2.17
CA ALA A 58 5.34 5.14 1.03
C ALA A 58 6.54 6.09 1.14
N GLN A 59 6.67 6.77 2.28
CA GLN A 59 7.74 7.75 2.49
C GLN A 59 9.13 7.12 2.41
N VAL A 60 9.35 6.00 3.10
CA VAL A 60 10.64 5.32 3.15
C VAL A 60 11.05 4.75 1.79
N SER A 61 10.12 4.10 1.08
CA SER A 61 10.42 3.55 -0.26
C SER A 61 10.74 4.63 -1.28
N ILE A 62 10.00 5.74 -1.27
CA ILE A 62 10.28 6.90 -2.14
C ILE A 62 11.62 7.56 -1.77
N ALA A 63 11.89 7.74 -0.48
CA ALA A 63 13.14 8.32 -0.01
C ALA A 63 14.36 7.45 -0.38
N ALA A 64 14.27 6.12 -0.21
CA ALA A 64 15.33 5.20 -0.60
C ALA A 64 15.58 5.22 -2.13
N ALA A 65 14.52 5.23 -2.94
CA ALA A 65 14.65 5.33 -4.40
C ALA A 65 15.26 6.67 -4.83
N GLY A 66 14.84 7.78 -4.22
CA GLY A 66 15.44 9.09 -4.42
C GLY A 66 16.91 9.12 -4.03
N LEU A 67 17.26 8.57 -2.86
CA LEU A 67 18.64 8.50 -2.39
C LEU A 67 19.52 7.68 -3.36
N ALA A 68 19.04 6.52 -3.82
CA ALA A 68 19.73 5.72 -4.82
C ALA A 68 19.98 6.49 -6.12
N ALA A 69 18.99 7.24 -6.60
CA ALA A 69 19.16 8.09 -7.79
C ALA A 69 20.22 9.18 -7.58
N THR A 70 20.24 9.83 -6.42
CA THR A 70 21.28 10.83 -6.09
C THR A 70 22.68 10.20 -5.96
N GLU A 71 22.80 8.97 -5.46
CA GLU A 71 24.09 8.27 -5.40
C GLU A 71 24.61 7.91 -6.80
N ILE A 72 23.73 7.46 -7.70
CA ILE A 72 24.10 7.23 -9.10
C ILE A 72 24.56 8.54 -9.76
N TRP A 73 23.85 9.64 -9.49
CA TRP A 73 24.23 10.96 -9.98
C TRP A 73 25.61 11.40 -9.46
N ARG A 74 25.86 11.24 -8.15
CA ARG A 74 27.13 11.56 -7.50
C ARG A 74 28.28 10.74 -8.10
N GLN A 75 28.09 9.44 -8.31
CA GLN A 75 29.12 8.59 -8.91
C GLN A 75 29.48 9.02 -10.34
N ARG A 76 28.51 9.54 -11.11
CA ARG A 76 28.72 9.98 -12.49
C ARG A 76 29.30 11.38 -12.62
N THR A 77 28.99 12.26 -11.67
CA THR A 77 29.23 13.71 -11.81
C THR A 77 30.12 14.31 -10.72
N GLY A 78 30.37 13.56 -9.64
CA GLY A 78 31.01 14.07 -8.42
C GLY A 78 30.14 15.01 -7.59
N THR A 79 28.90 15.31 -8.02
CA THR A 79 28.02 16.28 -7.37
C THR A 79 27.00 15.58 -6.46
N THR A 80 26.84 16.08 -5.24
CA THR A 80 25.82 15.59 -4.29
C THR A 80 24.51 16.36 -4.43
N GLN A 81 23.41 15.70 -4.06
CA GLN A 81 22.08 16.30 -3.97
C GLN A 81 21.38 15.76 -2.71
N ASP A 82 20.52 16.58 -2.11
CA ASP A 82 19.71 16.19 -0.96
C ASP A 82 18.34 15.68 -1.41
N VAL A 83 17.74 14.81 -0.60
CA VAL A 83 16.41 14.22 -0.84
C VAL A 83 15.50 14.59 0.32
N ALA A 84 14.39 15.26 0.03
CA ALA A 84 13.36 15.55 1.02
C ALA A 84 12.06 14.86 0.62
N VAL A 85 11.46 14.10 1.55
CA VAL A 85 10.18 13.41 1.31
C VAL A 85 9.21 13.73 2.43
N ASP A 86 8.14 14.45 2.09
CA ASP A 86 7.02 14.69 2.99
C ASP A 86 6.06 13.49 3.00
N LEU A 87 5.66 13.06 4.20
CA LEU A 87 4.81 11.88 4.38
C LEU A 87 3.45 12.02 3.68
N ARG A 88 2.86 13.22 3.66
CA ARG A 88 1.56 13.44 3.01
C ARG A 88 1.71 13.37 1.49
N HIS A 89 2.78 13.93 0.93
CA HIS A 89 3.06 13.82 -0.50
C HIS A 89 3.29 12.37 -0.91
N ALA A 90 4.08 11.62 -0.14
CA ALA A 90 4.31 10.19 -0.37
C ALA A 90 2.99 9.38 -0.32
N ALA A 91 2.11 9.66 0.65
CA ALA A 91 0.82 9.00 0.76
C ALA A 91 -0.15 9.34 -0.39
N ILE A 92 -0.06 10.55 -0.96
CA ILE A 92 -0.80 10.95 -2.15
C ILE A 92 -0.26 10.19 -3.37
N GLU A 93 1.06 10.08 -3.52
CA GLU A 93 1.71 9.36 -4.61
C GLU A 93 1.35 7.86 -4.61
N PHE A 94 1.29 7.22 -3.44
CA PHE A 94 0.83 5.83 -3.32
C PHE A 94 -0.65 5.61 -3.70
N ARG A 95 -1.39 6.68 -3.99
CA ARG A 95 -2.74 6.65 -4.54
C ARG A 95 -2.86 7.47 -5.83
N SER A 96 -1.75 7.66 -6.55
CA SER A 96 -1.64 8.50 -7.74
C SER A 96 -2.62 8.10 -8.84
N GLU A 97 -3.01 6.81 -8.90
CA GLU A 97 -4.00 6.31 -9.85
C GLU A 97 -5.34 7.05 -9.75
N ARG A 98 -5.71 7.55 -8.57
CA ARG A 98 -6.96 8.28 -8.34
C ARG A 98 -6.93 9.71 -8.86
N TYR A 99 -5.75 10.28 -9.03
CA TYR A 99 -5.54 11.65 -9.47
C TYR A 99 -5.21 11.74 -10.96
N MET A 100 -4.96 10.60 -11.62
CA MET A 100 -4.75 10.51 -13.05
C MET A 100 -5.96 11.07 -13.82
N ARG A 101 -5.70 11.78 -14.92
CA ARG A 101 -6.71 12.22 -15.87
C ARG A 101 -6.30 11.84 -17.30
N LEU A 102 -7.24 11.31 -18.07
CA LEU A 102 -7.11 11.08 -19.51
C LEU A 102 -8.12 11.96 -20.24
N ASP A 103 -7.64 12.85 -21.10
CA ASP A 103 -8.47 13.87 -21.78
C ASP A 103 -9.38 14.63 -20.80
N GLY A 104 -8.82 15.00 -19.64
CA GLY A 104 -9.52 15.71 -18.56
C GLY A 104 -10.45 14.85 -17.69
N LYS A 105 -10.69 13.58 -18.05
CA LYS A 105 -11.61 12.68 -17.32
C LYS A 105 -10.85 11.82 -16.30
N PRO A 106 -11.44 11.53 -15.13
CA PRO A 106 -10.86 10.58 -14.18
C PRO A 106 -10.82 9.17 -14.78
N PRO A 107 -10.02 8.25 -14.22
CA PRO A 107 -10.08 6.84 -14.61
C PRO A 107 -11.48 6.25 -14.36
N GLY A 108 -11.79 5.18 -15.09
CA GLY A 108 -12.98 4.37 -14.81
C GLY A 108 -12.91 3.68 -13.43
N PRO A 109 -13.96 2.92 -13.05
CA PRO A 109 -13.96 2.17 -11.81
C PRO A 109 -12.72 1.26 -11.71
N ALA A 110 -12.02 1.33 -10.58
CA ALA A 110 -10.82 0.51 -10.35
C ALA A 110 -11.13 -1.00 -10.19
N TRP A 111 -12.41 -1.33 -9.99
CA TRP A 111 -12.90 -2.68 -9.71
C TRP A 111 -14.12 -2.97 -10.56
N ASP A 112 -14.17 -4.18 -11.13
CA ASP A 112 -15.40 -4.72 -11.71
C ASP A 112 -16.50 -4.83 -10.65
N LYS A 113 -17.78 -4.77 -11.08
CA LYS A 113 -18.92 -4.65 -10.17
C LYS A 113 -19.10 -5.83 -9.20
N ILE A 114 -18.64 -7.03 -9.58
CA ILE A 114 -18.67 -8.20 -8.70
C ILE A 114 -17.33 -8.48 -8.01
N ALA A 115 -16.31 -7.64 -8.21
CA ALA A 115 -15.07 -7.77 -7.47
C ALA A 115 -15.26 -7.38 -5.99
N GLY A 116 -14.46 -7.97 -5.12
CA GLY A 116 -14.44 -7.64 -3.70
C GLY A 116 -14.52 -8.86 -2.78
N ILE A 117 -14.83 -8.60 -1.50
CA ILE A 117 -14.84 -9.61 -0.44
C ILE A 117 -16.29 -10.05 -0.18
N TYR A 118 -16.52 -11.35 -0.12
CA TYR A 118 -17.80 -12.00 0.12
C TYR A 118 -17.70 -12.97 1.28
N ALA A 119 -18.77 -13.09 2.07
CA ALA A 119 -18.90 -14.17 3.04
C ALA A 119 -19.28 -15.46 2.31
N THR A 120 -18.79 -16.59 2.79
CA THR A 120 -19.18 -17.92 2.35
C THR A 120 -20.09 -18.57 3.40
N ARG A 121 -20.84 -19.60 3.01
CA ARG A 121 -21.79 -20.30 3.91
C ARG A 121 -21.16 -20.81 5.22
N ASP A 122 -19.88 -21.16 5.19
CA ASP A 122 -19.12 -21.66 6.34
C ASP A 122 -18.53 -20.55 7.24
N GLY A 123 -18.91 -19.29 7.03
CA GLY A 123 -18.47 -18.14 7.82
C GLY A 123 -17.07 -17.63 7.47
N ARG A 124 -16.43 -18.17 6.42
CA ARG A 124 -15.17 -17.64 5.88
C ARG A 124 -15.43 -16.48 4.92
N LYS A 125 -14.35 -15.89 4.40
CA LYS A 125 -14.40 -14.83 3.40
C LYS A 125 -13.56 -15.20 2.19
N VAL A 126 -14.09 -14.95 1.00
CA VAL A 126 -13.38 -15.06 -0.27
C VAL A 126 -13.24 -13.68 -0.91
N ARG A 127 -12.09 -13.40 -1.53
CA ARG A 127 -11.88 -12.20 -2.34
C ARG A 127 -11.90 -12.55 -3.82
N ILE A 128 -12.83 -11.96 -4.54
CA ILE A 128 -13.07 -12.20 -5.96
C ILE A 128 -12.42 -11.07 -6.77
N HIS A 129 -11.66 -11.46 -7.80
CA HIS A 129 -10.95 -10.57 -8.71
C HIS A 129 -11.44 -10.78 -10.14
N THR A 130 -12.28 -9.86 -10.62
CA THR A 130 -13.01 -9.99 -11.91
C THR A 130 -12.76 -8.84 -12.87
N ASN A 131 -11.65 -8.11 -12.69
CA ASN A 131 -11.29 -6.97 -13.54
C ASN A 131 -11.00 -7.36 -15.00
N PHE A 132 -10.75 -8.64 -15.28
CA PHE A 132 -10.63 -9.17 -16.65
C PHE A 132 -11.92 -9.88 -17.07
N PRO A 133 -12.50 -9.56 -18.25
CA PRO A 133 -13.75 -10.15 -18.70
C PRO A 133 -13.77 -11.68 -18.67
N HIS A 134 -12.69 -12.34 -19.11
CA HIS A 134 -12.61 -13.80 -19.11
C HIS A 134 -12.54 -14.41 -17.69
N HIS A 135 -11.94 -13.72 -16.72
CA HIS A 135 -11.98 -14.14 -15.31
C HIS A 135 -13.39 -14.00 -14.74
N ARG A 136 -14.06 -12.87 -15.02
CA ARG A 136 -15.44 -12.63 -14.62
C ARG A 136 -16.37 -13.71 -15.18
N ASP A 137 -16.29 -13.96 -16.48
CA ASP A 137 -17.19 -14.90 -17.15
C ASP A 137 -16.92 -16.35 -16.71
N GLY A 138 -15.65 -16.70 -16.49
CA GLY A 138 -15.28 -17.99 -15.90
C GLY A 138 -15.83 -18.17 -14.48
N PHE A 139 -15.75 -17.14 -13.65
CA PHE A 139 -16.25 -17.17 -12.28
C PHE A 139 -17.78 -17.30 -12.24
N LEU A 140 -18.50 -16.54 -13.07
CA LEU A 140 -19.95 -16.63 -13.19
C LEU A 140 -20.41 -17.99 -13.72
N LYS A 141 -19.67 -18.60 -14.64
CA LYS A 141 -19.93 -19.95 -15.13
C LYS A 141 -19.79 -20.99 -14.03
N ILE A 142 -18.78 -20.87 -13.16
CA ILE A 142 -18.58 -21.78 -12.02
C ILE A 142 -19.73 -21.66 -11.03
N LEU A 143 -20.15 -20.43 -10.70
CA LEU A 143 -21.23 -20.19 -9.74
C LEU A 143 -22.63 -20.40 -10.32
N GLY A 144 -22.78 -20.42 -11.65
CA GLY A 144 -24.07 -20.55 -12.31
C GLY A 144 -25.04 -19.41 -12.01
N CYS A 145 -24.52 -18.19 -11.81
CA CYS A 145 -25.30 -17.03 -11.37
C CYS A 145 -25.20 -15.83 -12.33
N ALA A 146 -26.08 -14.86 -12.14
CA ALA A 146 -26.03 -13.60 -12.87
C ALA A 146 -24.80 -12.78 -12.48
N ASN A 147 -24.35 -11.91 -13.39
CA ASN A 147 -23.32 -10.91 -13.11
C ASN A 147 -23.88 -9.83 -12.18
N GLU A 148 -24.29 -10.14 -10.96
CA GLU A 148 -24.75 -9.16 -9.97
C GLU A 148 -24.18 -9.51 -8.60
N ARG A 149 -23.85 -8.51 -7.79
CA ARG A 149 -23.17 -8.71 -6.50
C ARG A 149 -23.99 -9.60 -5.57
N GLU A 150 -25.30 -9.41 -5.55
CA GLU A 150 -26.24 -10.16 -4.73
C GLU A 150 -26.36 -11.62 -5.20
N ALA A 151 -26.37 -11.85 -6.52
CA ALA A 151 -26.42 -13.20 -7.09
C ALA A 151 -25.13 -13.98 -6.80
N VAL A 152 -23.98 -13.31 -6.91
CA VAL A 152 -22.68 -13.88 -6.52
C VAL A 152 -22.63 -14.18 -5.03
N ALA A 153 -23.08 -13.26 -4.18
CA ALA A 153 -23.12 -13.46 -2.74
C ALA A 153 -24.01 -14.64 -2.32
N ALA A 154 -25.14 -14.86 -3.01
CA ALA A 154 -26.05 -15.97 -2.74
C ALA A 154 -25.50 -17.34 -3.18
N ALA A 155 -24.52 -17.35 -4.09
CA ALA A 155 -23.92 -18.57 -4.63
C ALA A 155 -22.64 -19.01 -3.89
N LEU A 156 -22.23 -18.30 -2.83
CA LEU A 156 -21.02 -18.53 -2.01
C LEU A 156 -21.38 -18.98 -0.58
#